data_AF-A0ABD2RAB2-F1
#
_entry.id   AF-A0ABD2RAB2-F1
#
_cell.length_a   1.000
_cell.length_b   1.000
_cell.length_c   1.000
_cell.angle_alpha   90.00
_cell.angle_beta   90.00
_cell.angle_gamma   90.00
#
_symmetry.space_group_name_H-M   'P 1'
#
loop_
_entity.id
_entity.type
_entity.pdbx_description
1 polymer ?
#
loop_
_entity_poly.entity_id
_entity_poly.type
_entity_poly.pdbx_seq_one_letter_code
_entity_poly.pdbx_strand_id
1 'polypeptide(L)'
;MSVQILFGFLYMLDLAIVVFIYLKTDVVPWWALSLLSLSKRVHSIFVLRLFNDCFATTLLHAALVSIICQKWHLGLVIFSGAVSIKMNVLLYAPPLLLLMVKAMDIVGVISALVGAALVQILIGLPFILSHPASYLSNAFNLGRVFIHFWSVNFKFVPEDIFVSKAFALSLLVAHLSLLLVFAHCRWCRHEGGLFAVVRSKIIQLKLRVSQRNPSSTKKVLQADHIVTTMFVGNFIGIICARSLHYQFYSCESVKITKISSSPLLAWHQSKT
;
A
#
# COMPACT_ATOMS: atom_id res chain seq x y z
N MET A 1 -22.84 -20.84 9.69
CA MET A 1 -23.55 -19.58 10.01
C MET A 1 -22.66 -18.59 10.76
N SER A 2 -21.99 -18.97 11.86
CA SER A 2 -21.21 -18.03 12.69
C SER A 2 -20.04 -17.33 11.98
N VAL A 3 -19.28 -18.04 11.12
CA VAL A 3 -18.15 -17.43 10.41
C VAL A 3 -18.60 -16.45 9.32
N GLN A 4 -19.73 -16.72 8.66
CA GLN A 4 -20.30 -15.80 7.67
C GLN A 4 -20.78 -14.50 8.30
N ILE A 5 -21.31 -14.55 9.54
CA ILE A 5 -21.69 -13.37 10.31
C ILE A 5 -20.44 -12.54 10.63
N LEU A 6 -19.34 -13.18 11.06
CA LEU A 6 -18.07 -12.50 11.33
C LEU A 6 -17.55 -11.76 10.09
N PHE A 7 -17.56 -12.41 8.92
CA PHE A 7 -17.14 -11.79 7.67
C PHE A 7 -18.11 -10.73 7.16
N GLY A 8 -19.40 -10.85 7.46
CA GLY A 8 -20.39 -9.79 7.22
C GLY A 8 -20.11 -8.55 8.06
N PHE A 9 -19.77 -8.72 9.35
CA PHE A 9 -19.33 -7.62 10.20
C PHE A 9 -18.03 -7.00 9.68
N LEU A 10 -17.06 -7.82 9.28
CA LEU A 10 -15.79 -7.37 8.71
C LEU A 10 -16.00 -6.53 7.44
N TYR A 11 -16.96 -6.92 6.59
CA TYR A 11 -17.36 -6.16 5.40
C TYR A 11 -17.98 -4.80 5.77
N MET A 12 -18.92 -4.77 6.72
CA MET A 12 -19.53 -3.52 7.18
C MET A 12 -18.49 -2.58 7.79
N LEU A 13 -17.54 -3.12 8.54
CA LEU A 13 -16.43 -2.37 9.11
C LEU A 13 -15.53 -1.80 8.00
N ASP A 14 -15.14 -2.61 7.00
CA ASP A 14 -14.35 -2.15 5.85
C ASP A 14 -15.04 -0.99 5.14
N LEU A 15 -16.34 -1.15 4.87
CA LEU A 15 -17.15 -0.15 4.19
C LEU A 15 -17.19 1.17 4.98
N ALA A 16 -17.40 1.09 6.30
CA ALA A 16 -17.40 2.26 7.18
C ALA A 16 -16.05 3.00 7.17
N ILE A 17 -14.94 2.25 7.22
CA ILE A 17 -13.57 2.82 7.15
C ILE A 17 -13.35 3.50 5.80
N VAL A 18 -13.76 2.86 4.70
CA VAL A 18 -13.60 3.42 3.35
C VAL A 18 -14.44 4.69 3.18
N VAL A 19 -15.69 4.71 3.65
CA VAL A 19 -16.52 5.92 3.67
C VAL A 19 -15.84 7.03 4.47
N PHE A 20 -15.26 6.72 5.63
CA PHE A 20 -14.52 7.70 6.43
C PHE A 20 -13.32 8.30 5.68
N ILE A 21 -12.55 7.47 4.95
CA ILE A 21 -11.43 7.95 4.12
C ILE A 21 -11.94 8.91 3.05
N TYR A 22 -13.06 8.61 2.41
CA TYR A 22 -13.65 9.47 1.38
C TYR A 22 -14.15 10.80 1.95
N LEU A 23 -14.86 10.79 3.08
CA LEU A 23 -15.30 12.01 3.77
C LEU A 23 -14.13 12.91 4.20
N LYS A 24 -12.95 12.32 4.43
CA LYS A 24 -11.74 13.07 4.78
C LYS A 24 -10.97 13.61 3.59
N THR A 25 -11.28 13.16 2.37
CA THR A 25 -10.53 13.53 1.18
C THR A 25 -11.33 14.34 0.17
N ASP A 26 -12.66 14.41 0.24
CA ASP A 26 -13.53 15.20 -0.67
C ASP A 26 -13.29 15.00 -2.19
N VAL A 27 -12.47 14.01 -2.60
CA VAL A 27 -12.06 13.86 -4.00
C VAL A 27 -13.03 13.00 -4.82
N VAL A 28 -14.03 12.36 -4.21
CA VAL A 28 -14.90 11.39 -4.90
C VAL A 28 -16.36 11.77 -4.77
N PRO A 29 -17.11 11.82 -5.89
CA PRO A 29 -18.52 12.20 -5.86
C PRO A 29 -19.40 11.16 -5.14
N TRP A 30 -20.45 11.64 -4.46
CA TRP A 30 -21.35 10.85 -3.63
C TRP A 30 -21.97 9.62 -4.32
N TRP A 31 -22.17 9.67 -5.64
CA TRP A 31 -22.71 8.53 -6.41
C TRP A 31 -21.74 7.34 -6.46
N ALA A 32 -20.43 7.57 -6.44
CA ALA A 32 -19.43 6.51 -6.43
C ALA A 32 -19.42 5.75 -5.09
N LEU A 33 -19.78 6.40 -3.98
CA LEU A 33 -19.99 5.74 -2.67
C LEU A 33 -21.18 4.77 -2.70
N SER A 34 -22.26 5.16 -3.39
CA SER A 34 -23.42 4.29 -3.60
C SER A 34 -23.05 3.06 -4.45
N LEU A 35 -22.32 3.25 -5.55
CA LEU A 35 -21.84 2.14 -6.39
C LEU A 35 -20.85 1.22 -5.67
N LEU A 36 -20.01 1.77 -4.79
CA LEU A 36 -19.10 1.02 -3.94
C LEU A 36 -19.86 0.08 -3.00
N SER A 37 -20.91 0.61 -2.35
CA SER A 37 -21.74 -0.10 -1.38
C SER A 37 -22.62 -1.19 -2.02
N LEU A 38 -23.02 -0.99 -3.28
CA LEU A 38 -23.87 -1.92 -4.05
C LEU A 38 -23.10 -2.99 -4.85
N SER A 39 -21.77 -3.05 -4.76
CA SER A 39 -21.00 -4.02 -5.55
C SER A 39 -21.24 -5.45 -5.08
N LYS A 40 -22.16 -6.15 -5.77
CA LYS A 40 -22.49 -7.57 -5.55
C LYS A 40 -21.25 -8.47 -5.53
N ARG A 41 -20.22 -8.10 -6.30
CA ARG A 41 -18.95 -8.85 -6.38
C ARG A 41 -18.15 -8.76 -5.08
N VAL A 42 -18.06 -7.59 -4.44
CA VAL A 42 -17.31 -7.41 -3.17
C VAL A 42 -18.04 -8.10 -2.03
N HIS A 43 -19.35 -7.92 -1.95
CA HIS A 43 -20.18 -8.59 -0.96
C HIS A 43 -20.04 -10.13 -1.05
N SER A 44 -20.05 -10.66 -2.27
CA SER A 44 -19.82 -12.10 -2.51
C SER A 44 -18.42 -12.54 -2.07
N ILE A 45 -17.38 -11.74 -2.28
CA ILE A 45 -16.01 -12.09 -1.86
C ILE A 45 -15.88 -12.12 -0.34
N PHE A 46 -16.38 -11.11 0.35
CA PHE A 46 -16.29 -11.05 1.81
C PHE A 46 -17.14 -12.15 2.47
N VAL A 47 -18.42 -12.26 2.10
CA VAL A 47 -19.38 -13.11 2.82
C VAL A 47 -19.31 -14.58 2.42
N LEU A 48 -19.10 -14.88 1.13
CA LEU A 48 -19.19 -16.26 0.62
C LEU A 48 -17.84 -16.95 0.53
N ARG A 49 -16.74 -16.21 0.33
CA ARG A 49 -15.42 -16.83 0.12
C ARG A 49 -14.54 -16.86 1.36
N LEU A 50 -14.87 -16.09 2.40
CA LEU A 50 -14.23 -16.12 3.72
C LEU A 50 -12.69 -16.12 3.68
N PHE A 51 -12.10 -15.31 2.79
CA PHE A 51 -10.63 -15.28 2.61
C PHE A 51 -9.93 -14.34 3.58
N ASN A 52 -8.71 -14.73 3.97
CA ASN A 52 -7.83 -13.92 4.80
C ASN A 52 -7.50 -12.53 4.21
N ASP A 53 -7.65 -12.39 2.89
CA ASP A 53 -7.49 -11.14 2.15
C ASP A 53 -8.38 -10.02 2.68
N CYS A 54 -9.57 -10.36 3.17
CA CYS A 54 -10.52 -9.40 3.73
C CYS A 54 -9.96 -8.76 5.01
N PHE A 55 -9.32 -9.56 5.86
CA PHE A 55 -8.64 -9.06 7.07
C PHE A 55 -7.41 -8.23 6.72
N ALA A 56 -6.64 -8.64 5.71
CA ALA A 56 -5.50 -7.85 5.26
C ALA A 56 -5.94 -6.48 4.72
N THR A 57 -7.02 -6.41 3.94
CA THR A 57 -7.53 -5.15 3.40
C THR A 57 -8.15 -4.24 4.45
N THR A 58 -8.90 -4.77 5.42
CA THR A 58 -9.48 -3.95 6.50
C THR A 58 -8.40 -3.35 7.38
N LEU A 59 -7.39 -4.14 7.78
CA LEU A 59 -6.25 -3.62 8.54
C LEU A 59 -5.46 -2.58 7.75
N LEU A 60 -5.26 -2.79 6.44
CA LEU A 60 -4.63 -1.79 5.58
C LEU A 60 -5.41 -0.47 5.55
N HIS A 61 -6.73 -0.50 5.41
CA HIS A 61 -7.54 0.72 5.44
C HIS A 61 -7.54 1.38 6.82
N ALA A 62 -7.57 0.60 7.91
CA ALA A 62 -7.43 1.13 9.26
C ALA A 62 -6.06 1.79 9.50
N ALA A 63 -5.00 1.22 8.94
CA ALA A 63 -3.67 1.83 8.92
C ALA A 63 -3.68 3.16 8.15
N LEU A 64 -4.31 3.20 6.97
CA LEU A 64 -4.45 4.41 6.16
C LEU A 64 -5.22 5.51 6.90
N VAL A 65 -6.32 5.19 7.58
CA VAL A 65 -7.05 6.14 8.43
C VAL A 65 -6.17 6.69 9.55
N SER A 66 -5.39 5.83 10.21
CA SER A 66 -4.46 6.27 11.26
C SER A 66 -3.39 7.22 10.72
N ILE A 67 -2.89 6.97 9.50
CA ILE A 67 -1.92 7.83 8.81
C ILE A 67 -2.54 9.17 8.41
N ILE A 68 -3.77 9.18 7.87
CA ILE A 68 -4.51 10.42 7.55
C ILE A 68 -4.70 11.28 8.81
N CYS A 69 -5.03 10.64 9.93
CA CYS A 69 -5.14 11.26 11.25
C CYS A 69 -3.78 11.63 11.89
N GLN A 70 -2.67 11.58 11.13
CA GLN A 70 -1.31 11.92 11.56
C GLN A 70 -0.76 11.03 12.71
N LYS A 71 -1.38 9.88 12.99
CA LYS A 71 -0.90 8.88 13.97
C LYS A 71 -0.02 7.85 13.29
N TRP A 72 1.15 8.29 12.82
CA TRP A 72 2.06 7.49 11.99
C TRP A 72 2.57 6.20 12.66
N HIS A 73 2.93 6.23 13.94
CA HIS A 73 3.39 5.04 14.66
C HIS A 73 2.30 3.96 14.73
N LEU A 74 1.07 4.36 15.09
CA LEU A 74 -0.08 3.47 15.12
C LEU A 74 -0.39 2.92 13.73
N GLY A 75 -0.39 3.79 12.73
CA GLY A 75 -0.61 3.40 11.33
C GLY A 75 0.39 2.33 10.87
N LEU A 76 1.67 2.48 11.21
CA LEU A 76 2.68 1.50 10.81
C LEU A 76 2.61 0.19 11.61
N VAL A 77 2.23 0.23 12.89
CA VAL A 77 1.96 -0.97 13.70
C VAL A 77 0.80 -1.77 13.10
N ILE A 78 -0.30 -1.12 12.75
CA ILE A 78 -1.47 -1.76 12.11
C ILE A 78 -1.08 -2.28 10.71
N PHE A 79 -0.32 -1.49 9.94
CA PHE A 79 0.19 -1.90 8.63
C PHE A 79 1.07 -3.15 8.72
N SER A 80 1.93 -3.24 9.74
CA SER A 80 2.73 -4.43 10.00
C SER A 80 1.85 -5.66 10.23
N GLY A 81 0.80 -5.53 11.04
CA GLY A 81 -0.19 -6.60 11.22
C GLY A 81 -0.83 -7.05 9.90
N ALA A 82 -1.20 -6.10 9.03
CA ALA A 82 -1.75 -6.41 7.71
C ALA A 82 -0.77 -7.19 6.81
N VAL A 83 0.52 -6.83 6.84
CA VAL A 83 1.59 -7.55 6.10
C VAL A 83 1.76 -8.98 6.62
N SER A 84 1.65 -9.20 7.94
CA SER A 84 1.73 -10.54 8.53
C SER A 84 0.59 -11.46 8.08
N ILE A 85 -0.58 -10.89 7.78
CA ILE A 85 -1.73 -11.64 7.26
C ILE A 85 -1.50 -12.01 5.79
N LYS A 86 -1.10 -11.02 4.97
CA LYS A 86 -0.86 -11.24 3.54
C LYS A 86 0.22 -10.32 2.98
N MET A 87 1.17 -10.93 2.27
CA MET A 87 2.31 -10.24 1.66
C MET A 87 1.92 -9.22 0.56
N ASN A 88 0.75 -9.33 -0.07
CA ASN A 88 0.34 -8.36 -1.10
C ASN A 88 0.28 -6.92 -0.57
N VAL A 89 0.02 -6.74 0.72
CA VAL A 89 0.02 -5.44 1.38
C VAL A 89 1.40 -4.76 1.33
N LEU A 90 2.48 -5.53 1.16
CA LEU A 90 3.84 -5.01 1.01
C LEU A 90 4.01 -4.07 -0.20
N LEU A 91 3.14 -4.17 -1.22
CA LEU A 91 3.12 -3.24 -2.36
C LEU A 91 2.90 -1.78 -1.95
N TYR A 92 2.27 -1.54 -0.79
CA TYR A 92 2.08 -0.22 -0.23
C TYR A 92 3.29 0.29 0.58
N ALA A 93 4.30 -0.54 0.84
CA ALA A 93 5.45 -0.15 1.68
C ALA A 93 6.34 0.94 1.03
N PRO A 94 6.71 0.89 -0.27
CA PRO A 94 7.48 1.96 -0.90
C PRO A 94 6.82 3.35 -0.85
N PRO A 95 5.54 3.54 -1.24
CA PRO A 95 4.89 4.84 -1.13
C PRO A 95 4.70 5.27 0.33
N LEU A 96 4.42 4.33 1.25
CA LEU A 96 4.30 4.63 2.68
C LEU A 96 5.61 5.17 3.26
N LEU A 97 6.74 4.53 2.94
CA LEU A 97 8.07 4.96 3.40
C LEU A 97 8.38 6.38 2.90
N LEU A 98 8.06 6.69 1.64
CA LEU A 98 8.24 8.03 1.10
C LEU A 98 7.41 9.08 1.86
N LEU A 99 6.13 8.76 2.14
CA LEU A 99 5.25 9.65 2.90
C LEU A 99 5.76 9.87 4.33
N MET A 100 6.27 8.83 4.98
CA MET A 100 6.87 8.93 6.31
C MET A 100 8.10 9.84 6.31
N VAL A 101 9.03 9.66 5.36
CA VAL A 101 10.22 10.53 5.25
C VAL A 101 9.83 12.00 5.02
N LYS A 102 8.69 12.27 4.37
CA LYS A 102 8.15 13.63 4.21
C LYS A 102 7.47 14.18 5.47
N ALA A 103 6.77 13.34 6.22
CA ALA A 103 5.93 13.77 7.35
C ALA A 103 6.68 13.85 8.69
N MET A 104 7.69 13.00 8.91
CA MET A 104 8.40 12.86 10.18
C MET A 104 9.92 12.93 10.01
N ASP A 105 10.62 13.18 11.11
CA ASP A 105 12.08 13.15 11.16
C ASP A 105 12.61 11.71 11.04
N ILE A 106 13.87 11.55 10.61
CA ILE A 106 14.51 10.25 10.45
C ILE A 106 14.45 9.41 11.74
N VAL A 107 14.63 10.02 12.92
CA VAL A 107 14.50 9.33 14.21
C VAL A 107 13.08 8.80 14.42
N GLY A 108 12.06 9.59 14.06
CA GLY A 108 10.66 9.17 14.11
C GLY A 108 10.37 8.01 13.15
N VAL A 109 10.91 8.08 11.92
CA VAL A 109 10.81 6.99 10.92
C VAL A 109 11.42 5.70 11.47
N ILE A 110 12.64 5.78 12.01
CA ILE A 110 13.33 4.63 12.59
C ILE A 110 12.53 4.06 13.76
N SER A 111 12.07 4.91 14.69
CA SER A 111 11.24 4.48 15.82
C SER A 111 9.96 3.78 15.38
N ALA A 112 9.27 4.30 14.37
CA ALA A 112 8.08 3.66 13.81
C ALA A 112 8.44 2.29 13.17
N LEU A 113 9.50 2.23 12.36
CA LEU A 113 9.97 0.99 11.74
C LEU A 113 10.35 -0.09 12.77
N VAL A 114 10.98 0.31 13.88
CA VAL A 114 11.27 -0.60 15.00
C VAL A 114 9.98 -1.14 15.61
N GLY A 115 8.97 -0.29 15.81
CA GLY A 115 7.64 -0.75 16.27
C GLY A 115 7.00 -1.76 15.31
N ALA A 116 7.12 -1.52 14.00
CA ALA A 116 6.62 -2.44 12.98
C ALA A 116 7.37 -3.78 12.98
N ALA A 117 8.70 -3.75 13.11
CA ALA A 117 9.54 -4.94 13.20
C ALA A 117 9.23 -5.76 14.45
N LEU A 118 8.99 -5.11 15.59
CA LEU A 118 8.61 -5.77 16.83
C LEU A 118 7.32 -6.58 16.68
N VAL A 119 6.32 -6.04 15.97
CA VAL A 119 5.08 -6.77 15.66
C VAL A 119 5.37 -8.03 14.85
N GLN A 120 6.21 -7.95 13.81
CA GLN A 120 6.58 -9.12 13.01
C GLN A 120 7.31 -10.18 13.84
N ILE A 121 8.26 -9.75 14.69
CA ILE A 121 9.01 -10.65 15.57
C ILE A 121 8.06 -11.32 16.56
N LEU A 122 7.13 -10.59 17.17
CA LEU A 122 6.19 -11.13 18.15
C LEU A 122 5.25 -12.17 17.53
N ILE A 123 4.72 -11.89 16.33
CA ILE A 123 3.86 -12.83 15.59
C ILE A 123 4.66 -14.05 15.11
N GLY A 124 5.90 -13.83 14.67
CA GLY A 124 6.80 -14.87 14.17
C GLY A 124 7.50 -15.69 15.26
N LEU A 125 7.49 -15.23 16.52
CA LEU A 125 8.26 -15.79 17.63
C LEU A 125 8.16 -17.31 17.79
N PRO A 126 6.97 -17.95 17.80
CA PRO A 126 6.89 -19.40 17.96
C PRO A 126 7.57 -20.17 16.81
N PHE A 127 7.60 -19.59 15.62
CA PHE A 127 8.24 -20.19 14.44
C PHE A 127 9.74 -19.92 14.42
N ILE A 128 10.17 -18.73 14.87
CA ILE A 128 11.59 -18.37 14.96
C ILE A 128 12.31 -19.23 16.01
N LEU A 129 11.67 -19.50 17.14
CA LEU A 129 12.24 -20.33 18.22
C LEU A 129 12.37 -21.80 17.82
N SER A 130 11.47 -22.30 16.97
CA SER A 130 11.50 -23.70 16.54
C SER A 130 12.35 -23.91 15.28
N HIS A 131 12.18 -23.09 14.24
CA HIS A 131 12.82 -23.26 12.94
C HIS A 131 13.11 -21.91 12.26
N PRO A 132 14.17 -21.18 12.67
CA PRO A 132 14.42 -19.82 12.20
C PRO A 132 14.74 -19.75 10.69
N ALA A 133 15.55 -20.68 10.18
CA ALA A 133 15.94 -20.71 8.77
C ALA A 133 14.73 -20.96 7.86
N SER A 134 13.92 -21.97 8.20
CA SER A 134 12.71 -22.32 7.44
C SER A 134 11.63 -21.24 7.53
N TYR A 135 11.49 -20.57 8.68
CA TYR A 135 10.55 -19.46 8.80
C TYR A 135 10.97 -18.30 7.91
N LEU A 136 12.23 -17.87 7.95
CA LEU A 136 12.70 -16.72 7.18
C LEU A 136 12.63 -16.97 5.67
N SER A 137 12.96 -18.18 5.20
CA SER A 137 12.88 -18.53 3.77
C SER A 137 11.45 -18.61 3.25
N ASN A 138 10.49 -19.04 4.10
CA ASN A 138 9.11 -19.26 3.69
C ASN A 138 8.17 -18.08 3.96
N ALA A 139 8.48 -17.23 4.94
CA ALA A 139 7.68 -16.06 5.28
C ALA A 139 7.58 -15.07 4.10
N PHE A 140 8.70 -14.87 3.37
CA PHE A 140 8.76 -14.07 2.15
C PHE A 140 9.23 -14.94 0.99
N ASN A 141 8.40 -15.89 0.56
CA ASN A 141 8.74 -16.76 -0.55
C ASN A 141 8.63 -16.01 -1.91
N LEU A 142 9.69 -15.27 -2.24
CA LEU A 142 9.84 -14.52 -3.50
C LEU A 142 10.08 -15.44 -4.72
N GLY A 143 10.47 -16.69 -4.48
CA GLY A 143 10.69 -17.68 -5.53
C GLY A 143 9.41 -18.33 -6.06
N ARG A 144 8.24 -18.04 -5.46
CA ARG A 144 6.97 -18.64 -5.87
C ARG A 144 6.60 -18.22 -7.29
N VAL A 145 6.51 -19.20 -8.18
CA VAL A 145 5.99 -19.04 -9.54
C VAL A 145 4.55 -19.53 -9.55
N PHE A 146 3.63 -18.69 -10.02
CA PHE A 146 2.25 -19.08 -10.22
C PHE A 146 2.11 -19.72 -11.60
N ILE A 147 1.20 -20.68 -11.72
CA ILE A 147 0.91 -21.35 -12.98
C ILE A 147 0.36 -20.31 -13.97
N HIS A 148 0.92 -20.27 -15.19
CA HIS A 148 0.60 -19.26 -16.19
C HIS A 148 -0.91 -19.16 -16.49
N PHE A 149 -1.61 -20.30 -16.46
CA PHE A 149 -3.05 -20.42 -16.70
C PHE A 149 -3.92 -19.46 -15.85
N TRP A 150 -3.54 -19.23 -14.59
CA TRP A 150 -4.31 -18.40 -13.65
C TRP A 150 -3.89 -16.92 -13.65
N SER A 151 -2.92 -16.55 -14.48
CA SER A 151 -2.43 -15.17 -14.57
C SER A 151 -3.31 -14.33 -15.49
N VAL A 152 -3.62 -13.10 -15.05
CA VAL A 152 -4.45 -12.16 -15.83
C VAL A 152 -3.60 -11.14 -16.57
N ASN A 153 -2.56 -10.61 -15.90
CA ASN A 153 -1.85 -9.41 -16.32
C ASN A 153 -0.98 -9.62 -17.58
N PHE A 154 -0.35 -10.79 -17.69
CA PHE A 154 0.57 -11.13 -18.78
C PHE A 154 0.12 -12.39 -19.54
N LYS A 155 -1.21 -12.61 -19.64
CA LYS A 155 -1.76 -13.80 -20.33
C LYS A 155 -1.41 -13.88 -21.82
N PHE A 156 -1.01 -12.76 -22.42
CA PHE A 156 -0.54 -12.68 -23.80
C PHE A 156 0.91 -13.16 -23.98
N VAL A 157 1.66 -13.33 -22.89
CA VAL A 157 3.06 -13.77 -22.91
C VAL A 157 3.10 -15.30 -22.93
N PRO A 158 3.94 -15.95 -23.76
CA PRO A 158 4.08 -17.41 -23.73
C PRO A 158 4.63 -17.90 -22.39
N GLU A 159 4.27 -19.12 -22.00
CA GLU A 159 4.58 -19.70 -20.70
C GLU A 159 6.08 -19.77 -20.41
N ASP A 160 6.89 -20.07 -21.44
CA ASP A 160 8.35 -20.16 -21.32
C ASP A 160 8.98 -18.83 -20.86
N ILE A 161 8.48 -17.72 -21.40
CA ILE A 161 8.94 -16.38 -21.03
C ILE A 161 8.39 -16.00 -19.65
N PHE A 162 7.14 -16.34 -19.37
CA PHE A 162 6.47 -16.03 -18.11
C PHE A 162 7.13 -16.67 -16.88
N VAL A 163 7.58 -17.93 -17.01
CA VAL A 163 8.25 -18.66 -15.94
C VAL A 163 9.71 -18.22 -15.75
N SER A 164 10.30 -17.60 -16.78
CA SER A 164 11.71 -17.19 -16.74
C SER A 164 12.03 -16.22 -15.59
N LYS A 165 13.21 -16.42 -14.99
CA LYS A 165 13.72 -15.52 -13.94
C LYS A 165 14.04 -14.12 -14.49
N ALA A 166 14.47 -14.05 -15.74
CA ALA A 166 14.78 -12.79 -16.42
C ALA A 166 13.54 -11.89 -16.52
N PHE A 167 12.38 -12.46 -16.87
CA PHE A 167 11.13 -11.71 -16.93
C PHE A 167 10.66 -11.21 -15.54
N ALA A 168 10.79 -12.04 -14.51
CA ALA A 168 10.47 -11.61 -13.14
C ALA A 168 11.38 -10.45 -12.67
N LEU A 169 12.67 -10.51 -13.00
CA LEU A 169 13.63 -9.45 -12.68
C LEU A 169 13.35 -8.17 -13.49
N SER A 170 13.04 -8.27 -14.78
CA SER A 170 12.70 -7.10 -15.60
C SER A 170 11.45 -6.38 -15.09
N LEU A 171 10.43 -7.13 -14.66
CA LEU A 171 9.23 -6.57 -14.03
C LEU A 171 9.54 -5.88 -12.70
N LEU A 172 10.43 -6.45 -11.89
CA LEU A 172 10.88 -5.83 -10.64
C LEU A 172 11.64 -4.53 -10.90
N VAL A 173 12.54 -4.51 -11.87
CA VAL A 173 13.27 -3.30 -12.27
C VAL A 173 12.30 -2.24 -12.79
N ALA A 174 11.34 -2.62 -13.64
CA ALA A 174 10.31 -1.72 -14.14
C ALA A 174 9.47 -1.12 -13.01
N HIS A 175 9.09 -1.94 -12.02
CA HIS A 175 8.36 -1.49 -10.83
C HIS A 175 9.13 -0.41 -10.06
N LEU A 176 10.40 -0.70 -9.73
CA LEU A 176 11.26 0.22 -8.99
C LEU A 176 11.53 1.50 -9.78
N SER A 177 11.75 1.41 -11.09
CA SER A 177 11.96 2.58 -11.94
C SER A 177 10.72 3.45 -12.03
N LEU A 178 9.53 2.86 -12.18
CA LEU A 178 8.27 3.62 -12.22
C LEU A 178 8.01 4.31 -10.88
N LEU A 179 8.22 3.62 -9.75
CA LEU A 179 8.11 4.23 -8.44
C LEU A 179 9.09 5.40 -8.27
N LEU A 180 10.34 5.26 -8.72
CA LEU A 180 11.34 6.32 -8.63
C LEU A 180 10.97 7.53 -9.49
N VAL A 181 10.50 7.31 -10.72
CA VAL A 181 10.04 8.38 -11.63
C VAL A 181 8.84 9.10 -11.04
N PHE A 182 7.83 8.37 -10.53
CA PHE A 182 6.66 8.99 -9.89
C PHE A 182 7.05 9.74 -8.62
N ALA A 183 7.95 9.19 -7.82
CA ALA A 183 8.45 9.84 -6.62
C ALA A 183 9.16 11.15 -6.94
N HIS A 184 10.06 11.14 -7.94
CA HIS A 184 10.81 12.32 -8.35
C HIS A 184 9.91 13.37 -9.03
N CYS A 185 9.16 12.97 -10.06
CA CYS A 185 8.48 13.89 -10.97
C CYS A 185 7.09 14.33 -10.50
N ARG A 186 6.42 13.54 -9.64
CA ARG A 186 5.02 13.82 -9.23
C ARG A 186 4.87 13.99 -7.74
N TRP A 187 5.39 13.08 -6.91
CA TRP A 187 5.18 13.14 -5.46
C TRP A 187 6.09 14.12 -4.73
N CYS A 188 7.30 14.36 -5.23
CA CYS A 188 8.28 15.30 -4.64
C CYS A 188 8.53 16.55 -5.49
N ARG A 189 7.76 16.79 -6.56
CA ARG A 189 7.94 17.95 -7.45
C ARG A 189 7.92 19.28 -6.71
N HIS A 190 6.99 19.45 -5.77
CA HIS A 190 6.86 20.68 -4.98
C HIS A 190 8.03 20.92 -4.01
N GLU A 191 8.81 19.88 -3.67
CA GLU A 191 9.93 19.96 -2.71
C GLU A 191 11.29 19.99 -3.42
N GLY A 192 11.33 20.17 -4.74
CA GLY A 192 12.57 20.16 -5.53
C GLY A 192 13.08 18.75 -5.88
N GLY A 193 12.23 17.72 -5.81
CA GLY A 193 12.54 16.34 -6.18
C GLY A 193 12.90 15.44 -5.00
N LEU A 194 12.98 14.13 -5.26
CA LEU A 194 13.23 13.11 -4.22
C LEU A 194 14.59 13.29 -3.56
N PHE A 195 15.64 13.57 -4.34
CA PHE A 195 16.99 13.73 -3.82
C PHE A 195 17.14 14.97 -2.94
N ALA A 196 16.40 16.05 -3.22
CA ALA A 196 16.38 17.25 -2.38
C ALA A 196 15.71 16.98 -1.02
N VAL A 197 14.63 16.21 -1.00
CA VAL A 197 13.95 15.78 0.23
C VAL A 197 14.87 14.89 1.08
N VAL A 198 15.49 13.87 0.48
CA VAL A 198 16.39 12.97 1.20
C VAL A 198 17.62 13.74 1.71
N ARG A 199 18.23 14.60 0.87
CA ARG A 199 19.39 15.41 1.25
C ARG A 199 19.07 16.36 2.40
N SER A 200 17.95 17.08 2.33
CA SER A 200 17.55 18.01 3.40
C SER A 200 17.33 17.28 4.72
N LYS A 201 16.74 16.08 4.70
CA LYS A 201 16.57 15.24 5.90
C LYS A 201 17.88 14.69 6.45
N ILE A 202 18.84 14.30 5.60
CA ILE A 202 20.17 13.88 6.05
C ILE A 202 20.92 15.05 6.70
N ILE A 203 20.83 16.25 6.12
CA ILE A 203 21.44 17.47 6.69
C ILE A 203 20.80 17.80 8.04
N GLN A 204 19.45 17.77 8.13
CA GLN A 204 18.75 17.97 9.40
C GLN A 204 19.14 16.93 10.46
N LEU A 205 19.34 15.67 10.08
CA LEU A 205 19.83 14.63 10.99
C LEU A 205 21.24 14.93 11.49
N LYS A 206 22.17 15.30 10.60
CA LYS A 206 23.54 15.68 10.98
C LYS A 206 23.54 16.89 11.93
N LEU A 207 22.73 17.90 11.64
CA LEU A 207 22.58 19.08 12.51
C LEU A 207 21.99 18.71 13.87
N ARG A 208 21.02 17.80 13.95
CA ARG A 208 20.43 17.31 15.21
C ARG A 208 21.40 16.48 16.05
N VAL A 209 22.30 15.73 15.42
CA VAL A 209 23.37 15.01 16.14
C VAL A 209 24.40 16.00 16.68
N SER A 210 24.62 17.13 15.99
CA SER A 210 25.59 18.16 16.38
C SER A 210 25.06 19.25 17.32
N GLN A 211 23.75 19.55 17.32
CA GLN A 211 23.10 20.54 18.18
C GLN A 211 21.97 19.90 19.01
N ARG A 212 22.00 20.14 20.33
CA ARG A 212 21.14 19.48 21.32
C ARG A 212 19.67 19.96 21.35
N ASN A 213 19.30 20.96 20.54
CA ASN A 213 17.92 21.43 20.43
C ASN A 213 17.55 21.81 18.99
N PRO A 214 16.76 20.97 18.30
CA PRO A 214 15.98 21.42 17.17
C PRO A 214 14.49 21.42 17.50
N SER A 215 13.82 22.53 17.23
CA SER A 215 12.37 22.60 17.11
C SER A 215 11.94 21.71 15.95
N SER A 216 11.38 20.53 16.24
CA SER A 216 10.83 19.62 15.23
C SER A 216 9.55 20.22 14.66
N THR A 217 9.63 20.83 13.47
CA THR A 217 8.44 21.28 12.76
C THR A 217 7.77 20.06 12.15
N LYS A 218 6.73 19.55 12.80
CA LYS A 218 5.89 18.48 12.24
C LYS A 218 5.18 19.02 11.01
N LYS A 219 5.55 18.54 9.82
CA LYS A 219 4.89 18.94 8.58
C LYS A 219 3.60 18.13 8.44
N VAL A 220 2.46 18.81 8.58
CA VAL A 220 1.15 18.18 8.36
C VAL A 220 0.99 17.93 6.86
N LEU A 221 0.98 16.65 6.47
CA LEU A 221 0.69 16.27 5.08
C LEU A 221 -0.82 16.28 4.85
N GLN A 222 -1.23 16.83 3.70
CA GLN A 222 -2.62 16.77 3.26
C GLN A 222 -3.07 15.32 3.05
N ALA A 223 -4.27 15.00 3.52
CA ALA A 223 -4.88 13.67 3.41
C ALA A 223 -4.96 13.19 1.96
N ASP A 224 -5.29 14.09 1.03
CA ASP A 224 -5.44 13.78 -0.40
C ASP A 224 -4.15 13.28 -1.02
N HIS A 225 -3.03 13.91 -0.64
CA HIS A 225 -1.71 13.53 -1.09
C HIS A 225 -1.31 12.16 -0.56
N ILE A 226 -1.58 11.87 0.72
CA ILE A 226 -1.32 10.56 1.36
C ILE A 226 -2.08 9.47 0.61
N VAL A 227 -3.40 9.63 0.48
CA VAL A 227 -4.29 8.63 -0.13
C VAL A 227 -3.93 8.39 -1.59
N THR A 228 -3.70 9.46 -2.36
CA THR A 228 -3.36 9.35 -3.78
C THR A 228 -1.99 8.68 -3.99
N THR A 229 -1.00 8.99 -3.14
CA THR A 229 0.34 8.38 -3.23
C THR A 229 0.29 6.88 -2.92
N MET A 230 -0.46 6.48 -1.88
CA MET A 230 -0.64 5.07 -1.50
C MET A 230 -1.32 4.27 -2.61
N PHE A 231 -2.44 4.76 -3.16
CA PHE A 231 -3.17 4.05 -4.21
C PHE A 231 -2.41 4.00 -5.55
N VAL A 232 -1.76 5.09 -5.97
CA VAL A 232 -0.95 5.10 -7.20
C VAL A 232 0.25 4.15 -7.06
N GLY A 233 0.92 4.12 -5.90
CA GLY A 233 2.02 3.19 -5.67
C GLY A 233 1.58 1.73 -5.75
N ASN A 234 0.44 1.39 -5.15
CA ASN A 234 -0.14 0.05 -5.29
C ASN A 234 -0.51 -0.29 -6.74
N PHE A 235 -1.10 0.65 -7.48
CA PHE A 235 -1.45 0.45 -8.89
C PHE A 235 -0.22 0.17 -9.76
N ILE A 236 0.88 0.90 -9.56
CA ILE A 236 2.17 0.62 -10.21
C ILE A 236 2.66 -0.80 -9.87
N GLY A 237 2.50 -1.21 -8.61
CA GLY A 237 2.78 -2.58 -8.14
C GLY A 237 1.97 -3.65 -8.87
N ILE A 238 0.66 -3.43 -8.99
CA ILE A 238 -0.28 -4.34 -9.67
C ILE A 238 0.08 -4.48 -11.15
N ILE A 239 0.36 -3.38 -11.86
CA ILE A 239 0.76 -3.42 -13.28
C ILE A 239 2.06 -4.19 -13.47
N CYS A 240 3.02 -4.03 -12.58
CA CYS A 240 4.32 -4.71 -12.67
C CYS A 240 4.29 -6.12 -12.07
N ALA A 241 3.17 -6.55 -11.48
CA ALA A 241 3.08 -7.88 -10.89
C ALA A 241 3.00 -8.95 -11.98
N ARG A 242 3.96 -9.88 -11.95
CA ARG A 242 4.03 -11.03 -12.87
C ARG A 242 2.74 -11.83 -12.90
N SER A 243 2.20 -12.14 -11.74
CA SER A 243 1.03 -13.01 -11.60
C SER A 243 0.10 -12.47 -10.52
N LEU A 244 -1.14 -12.21 -10.92
CA LEU A 244 -2.20 -11.78 -10.02
C LEU A 244 -3.39 -12.71 -10.24
N HIS A 245 -3.87 -13.30 -9.15
CA HIS A 245 -5.13 -14.01 -9.16
C HIS A 245 -6.30 -13.04 -9.26
N TYR A 246 -7.38 -13.42 -9.96
CA TYR A 246 -8.58 -12.59 -10.17
C TYR A 246 -9.19 -12.00 -8.88
N GLN A 247 -8.96 -12.66 -7.75
CA GLN A 247 -9.44 -12.21 -6.44
C GLN A 247 -8.73 -10.94 -5.93
N PHE A 248 -7.44 -10.77 -6.26
CA PHE A 248 -6.68 -9.57 -5.90
C PHE A 248 -7.17 -8.34 -6.68
N TYR A 249 -7.50 -8.51 -7.95
CA TYR A 249 -8.13 -7.47 -8.74
C TYR A 249 -9.44 -7.03 -8.11
N SER A 250 -10.35 -7.94 -7.79
CA SER A 250 -11.67 -7.52 -7.27
C SER A 250 -11.67 -6.75 -5.95
N CYS A 251 -10.70 -7.00 -5.06
CA CYS A 251 -10.60 -6.25 -3.79
C CYS A 251 -9.96 -4.86 -3.96
N GLU A 252 -9.17 -4.67 -5.03
CA GLU A 252 -8.45 -3.42 -5.35
C GLU A 252 -9.18 -2.57 -6.41
N SER A 253 -9.82 -3.20 -7.41
CA SER A 253 -10.51 -2.55 -8.54
C SER A 253 -11.70 -1.70 -8.14
N VAL A 254 -12.34 -2.03 -7.01
CA VAL A 254 -13.43 -1.24 -6.44
C VAL A 254 -12.96 0.14 -5.95
N LYS A 255 -11.64 0.35 -5.87
CA LYS A 255 -10.98 1.59 -5.44
C LYS A 255 -10.37 2.37 -6.63
N ILE A 256 -10.38 1.79 -7.85
CA ILE A 256 -9.85 2.36 -9.10
C ILE A 256 -10.84 3.36 -9.75
N THR A 257 -12.03 3.57 -9.17
CA THR A 257 -12.97 4.58 -9.68
C THR A 257 -12.34 5.98 -9.69
N LYS A 258 -11.32 6.27 -8.86
CA LYS A 258 -10.57 7.54 -8.88
C LYS A 258 -9.58 7.68 -10.03
N ILE A 259 -9.06 6.59 -10.61
CA ILE A 259 -8.08 6.66 -11.72
C ILE A 259 -8.79 6.84 -13.07
N SER A 260 -9.95 6.20 -13.25
CA SER A 260 -10.78 6.41 -14.45
C SER A 260 -11.54 7.73 -14.45
N SER A 261 -11.78 8.34 -13.28
CA SER A 261 -12.49 9.64 -13.16
C SER A 261 -11.58 10.82 -12.81
N SER A 262 -10.27 10.59 -12.60
CA SER A 262 -9.32 11.69 -12.53
C SER A 262 -9.21 12.36 -13.91
N PRO A 263 -9.39 13.68 -14.03
CA PRO A 263 -9.47 14.42 -15.29
C PRO A 263 -8.09 14.58 -15.96
N LEU A 264 -7.35 13.48 -16.13
CA LEU A 264 -6.13 13.42 -16.91
C LEU A 264 -6.40 13.29 -18.42
N LEU A 265 -7.67 13.09 -18.82
CA LEU A 265 -8.14 13.18 -20.21
C LEU A 265 -8.94 14.44 -20.52
N ALA A 266 -9.36 15.22 -19.51
CA ALA A 266 -10.17 16.44 -19.73
C ALA A 266 -9.34 17.73 -19.86
N TRP A 267 -8.04 17.70 -19.53
CA TRP A 267 -7.19 18.89 -19.57
C TRP A 267 -6.59 19.23 -20.95
N HIS A 268 -6.98 18.51 -22.02
CA HIS A 268 -6.55 18.80 -23.39
C HIS A 268 -7.65 19.38 -24.31
N GLN A 269 -8.80 19.78 -23.75
CA GLN A 269 -9.95 20.31 -24.51
C GLN A 269 -10.47 21.67 -24.00
N SER A 270 -9.66 22.45 -23.28
CA SER A 270 -10.07 23.78 -22.78
C SER A 270 -8.98 24.85 -22.97
N LYS A 271 -8.25 24.80 -24.09
CA LYS A 271 -7.49 25.94 -24.65
C LYS A 271 -7.34 25.78 -26.17
N THR A 272 -8.46 25.91 -26.87
CA THR A 272 -8.60 26.45 -28.23
C THR A 272 -10.06 26.81 -28.39
#